data_AF-A0A7R9T9N6-F1
#
_entry.id   AF-A0A7R9T9N6-F1
#
_cell.length_a   1.000
_cell.length_b   1.000
_cell.length_c   1.000
_cell.angle_alpha   90.00
_cell.angle_beta   90.00
_cell.angle_gamma   90.00
#
_symmetry.space_group_name_H-M   'P 1'
#
loop_
_entity.id
_entity.type
_entity.pdbx_description
1 polymer ?
#
loop_
_entity_poly.entity_id
_entity_poly.type
_entity_poly.pdbx_seq_one_letter_code
_entity_poly.pdbx_strand_id
1 'polypeptide(L)'
;MRSHLRVILLALLALCVAPLRASADMSDAVRWVRTDYYGALNVSKSANATEIKSKYRRLALQYHPDKLGHLTKSQQKSAEKIFKVIAEGKEVLTDPERRAEYDDTIAMLPSFARPKWGKKSVFDAEHVKVSVASVLTGFATFAVIFASVNQRANQASDRGSIVRSQYYRQRFKAAQKADKKRWGKEPPEAYFETFMKEEGVVFVEGWKHTVIGKLIAAMDPRRLWKRKENGPEEEASRREEAVV
;
A
#
# COMPACT_ATOMS: atom_id res chain seq x y z
N MET A 1 36.29 -32.75 -41.15
CA MET A 1 36.33 -32.29 -39.74
C MET A 1 36.98 -30.91 -39.54
N ARG A 2 38.02 -30.51 -40.29
CA ARG A 2 38.68 -29.18 -40.14
C ARG A 2 37.84 -27.96 -40.59
N SER A 3 36.86 -28.15 -41.47
CA SER A 3 35.97 -27.09 -41.97
C SER A 3 34.94 -26.64 -40.93
N HIS A 4 34.34 -27.58 -40.19
CA HIS A 4 33.37 -27.27 -39.13
C HIS A 4 34.01 -26.53 -37.97
N LEU A 5 35.28 -26.84 -37.64
CA LEU A 5 36.00 -26.14 -36.57
C LEU A 5 36.22 -24.65 -36.88
N ARG A 6 36.47 -24.29 -38.14
CA ARG A 6 36.67 -22.89 -38.57
C ARG A 6 35.38 -22.09 -38.55
N VAL A 7 34.25 -22.70 -38.93
CA VAL A 7 32.93 -22.05 -38.90
C VAL A 7 32.48 -21.83 -37.46
N ILE A 8 32.70 -22.81 -36.57
CA ILE A 8 32.42 -22.67 -35.14
C ILE A 8 33.33 -21.62 -34.50
N LEU A 9 34.62 -21.58 -34.85
CA LEU A 9 35.55 -20.56 -34.35
C LEU A 9 35.16 -19.15 -34.82
N LEU A 10 34.78 -18.98 -36.09
CA LEU A 10 34.32 -17.69 -36.62
C LEU A 10 32.97 -17.27 -36.03
N ALA A 11 32.06 -18.20 -35.77
CA ALA A 11 30.79 -17.93 -35.09
C ALA A 11 30.98 -17.54 -33.62
N LEU A 12 31.91 -18.19 -32.91
CA LEU A 12 32.28 -17.83 -31.54
C LEU A 12 33.00 -16.46 -31.49
N LEU A 13 33.85 -16.17 -32.49
CA LEU A 13 34.55 -14.89 -32.59
C LEU A 13 33.58 -13.75 -32.96
N ALA A 14 32.57 -14.00 -33.81
CA ALA A 14 31.49 -13.06 -34.10
C ALA A 14 30.59 -12.80 -32.87
N LEU A 15 30.32 -13.82 -32.05
CA LEU A 15 29.59 -13.68 -30.78
C LEU A 15 30.40 -12.86 -29.74
N CYS A 16 31.74 -12.93 -29.79
CA CYS A 16 32.63 -12.13 -28.94
C CYS A 16 32.83 -10.68 -29.41
N VAL A 17 32.65 -10.36 -30.70
CA VAL A 17 32.77 -8.98 -31.21
C VAL A 17 31.47 -8.18 -31.02
N ALA A 18 30.33 -8.84 -30.82
CA ALA A 18 29.02 -8.19 -30.66
C ALA A 18 28.49 -8.01 -29.21
N PRO A 19 29.29 -7.53 -28.23
CA PRO A 19 28.70 -6.89 -27.05
C PRO A 19 29.24 -5.48 -26.73
N LEU A 20 30.07 -4.86 -27.60
CA LEU A 20 30.67 -3.55 -27.28
C LEU A 20 29.79 -2.32 -27.55
N ARG A 21 28.68 -2.47 -28.30
CA ARG A 21 27.71 -1.38 -28.53
C ARG A 21 26.53 -1.41 -27.54
N ALA A 22 26.15 -2.59 -27.08
CA ALA A 22 25.01 -2.80 -26.19
C ALA A 22 25.20 -2.24 -24.77
N SER A 23 26.44 -2.03 -24.31
CA SER A 23 26.70 -1.50 -22.97
C SER A 23 26.45 0.02 -22.86
N ALA A 24 26.65 0.77 -23.95
CA ALA A 24 26.34 2.20 -23.99
C ALA A 24 24.82 2.44 -24.06
N ASP A 25 24.12 1.69 -24.92
CA ASP A 25 22.67 1.81 -25.14
C ASP A 25 21.88 1.51 -23.84
N MET A 26 22.29 0.49 -23.08
CA MET A 26 21.63 0.14 -21.81
C MET A 26 21.76 1.27 -20.76
N SER A 27 22.91 1.96 -20.72
CA SER A 27 23.16 3.01 -19.74
C SER A 27 22.36 4.28 -20.03
N ASP A 28 22.21 4.63 -21.30
CA ASP A 28 21.39 5.76 -21.76
C ASP A 28 19.90 5.45 -21.59
N ALA A 29 19.46 4.24 -21.94
CA ALA A 29 18.08 3.80 -21.73
C ALA A 29 17.65 3.87 -20.25
N VAL A 30 18.49 3.36 -19.33
CA VAL A 30 18.21 3.48 -17.88
C VAL A 30 18.12 4.95 -17.44
N ARG A 31 18.95 5.82 -18.02
CA ARG A 31 18.93 7.26 -17.70
C ARG A 31 17.67 7.95 -18.23
N TRP A 32 17.25 7.62 -19.44
CA TRP A 32 16.06 8.15 -20.11
C TRP A 32 14.77 7.77 -19.40
N VAL A 33 14.66 6.52 -18.95
CA VAL A 33 13.51 6.05 -18.14
C VAL A 33 13.40 6.82 -16.83
N ARG A 34 14.53 7.28 -16.26
CA ARG A 34 14.54 8.01 -14.98
C ARG A 34 14.30 9.50 -15.13
N THR A 35 14.40 10.07 -16.34
CA THR A 35 14.43 11.52 -16.55
C THR A 35 13.49 11.95 -17.68
N ASP A 36 12.52 12.81 -17.36
CA ASP A 36 11.63 13.41 -18.36
C ASP A 36 12.28 14.65 -18.98
N TYR A 37 12.83 14.53 -20.20
CA TYR A 37 13.48 15.63 -20.91
C TYR A 37 12.49 16.68 -21.43
N TYR A 38 11.30 16.27 -21.85
CA TYR A 38 10.26 17.21 -22.30
C TYR A 38 9.74 18.03 -21.12
N GLY A 39 9.53 17.38 -19.97
CA GLY A 39 9.21 18.03 -18.70
C GLY A 39 10.31 18.98 -18.23
N ALA A 40 11.57 18.56 -18.26
CA ALA A 40 12.70 19.37 -17.83
C ALA A 40 12.90 20.65 -18.66
N LEU A 41 12.65 20.58 -19.98
CA LEU A 41 12.70 21.74 -20.87
C LEU A 41 11.37 22.52 -20.92
N ASN A 42 10.33 22.02 -20.26
CA ASN A 42 8.98 22.58 -20.24
C ASN A 42 8.44 22.80 -21.67
N VAL A 43 8.52 21.75 -22.48
CA VAL A 43 8.09 21.71 -23.89
C VAL A 43 7.10 20.56 -24.11
N SER A 44 6.23 20.73 -25.10
CA SER A 44 5.35 19.65 -25.56
C SER A 44 6.14 18.57 -26.29
N LYS A 45 5.65 17.32 -26.30
CA LYS A 45 6.16 16.26 -27.18
C LYS A 45 6.13 16.66 -28.66
N SER A 46 5.22 17.54 -29.05
CA SER A 46 5.09 18.08 -30.41
C SER A 46 6.04 19.26 -30.73
N ALA A 47 6.91 19.66 -29.79
CA ALA A 47 7.79 20.81 -29.97
C ALA A 47 8.83 20.57 -31.07
N ASN A 48 9.11 21.63 -31.83
CA ASN A 48 10.13 21.63 -32.88
C ASN A 48 11.53 21.89 -32.29
N ALA A 49 12.59 21.47 -32.99
CA ALA A 49 13.98 21.63 -32.57
C ALA A 49 14.36 23.10 -32.29
N THR A 50 13.78 24.04 -33.03
CA THR A 50 13.98 25.49 -32.83
C THR A 50 13.42 25.97 -31.48
N GLU A 51 12.24 25.47 -31.10
CA GLU A 51 11.58 25.76 -29.83
C GLU A 51 12.38 25.16 -28.66
N ILE A 52 12.80 23.90 -28.78
CA ILE A 52 13.64 23.19 -27.81
C ILE A 52 14.93 23.98 -27.54
N LYS A 53 15.64 24.40 -28.60
CA LYS A 53 16.85 25.23 -28.48
C LYS A 53 16.57 26.58 -27.81
N SER A 54 15.43 27.20 -28.12
CA SER A 54 15.05 28.49 -27.52
C SER A 54 14.78 28.37 -26.01
N LYS A 55 14.03 27.35 -25.61
CA LYS A 55 13.73 27.06 -24.20
C LYS A 55 14.99 26.70 -23.41
N TYR A 56 15.84 25.86 -23.98
CA TYR A 56 17.14 25.53 -23.41
C TYR A 56 17.97 26.78 -23.13
N ARG A 57 18.12 27.71 -24.09
CA ARG A 57 18.88 28.95 -23.87
C ARG A 57 18.36 29.76 -22.68
N ARG A 58 17.03 29.87 -22.53
CA ARG A 58 16.42 30.60 -21.43
C ARG A 58 16.67 29.92 -20.08
N LEU A 59 16.55 28.59 -20.01
CA LEU A 59 16.77 27.81 -18.79
C LEU A 59 18.27 27.77 -18.42
N ALA A 60 19.15 27.62 -19.40
CA ALA A 60 20.59 27.64 -19.20
C ALA A 60 21.05 28.95 -18.56
N LEU A 61 20.49 30.09 -18.97
CA LEU A 61 20.77 31.40 -18.37
C LEU A 61 20.23 31.58 -16.95
N GLN A 62 19.25 30.77 -16.53
CA GLN A 62 18.68 30.80 -15.18
C GLN A 62 19.47 29.90 -14.22
N TYR A 63 19.86 28.72 -14.69
CA TYR A 63 20.60 27.72 -13.89
C TYR A 63 22.13 27.77 -14.11
N HIS A 64 22.65 28.82 -14.76
CA HIS A 64 24.09 28.96 -14.97
C HIS A 64 24.82 29.16 -13.64
N PRO A 65 25.93 28.44 -13.36
CA PRO A 65 26.64 28.51 -12.08
C PRO A 65 27.09 29.93 -11.72
N ASP A 66 27.45 30.74 -12.72
CA ASP A 66 27.85 32.14 -12.56
C ASP A 66 26.78 33.01 -11.86
N LYS A 67 25.49 32.78 -12.13
CA LYS A 67 24.40 33.58 -11.51
C LYS A 67 23.97 33.06 -10.14
N LEU A 68 24.45 31.88 -9.74
CA LEU A 68 24.02 31.16 -8.55
C LEU A 68 25.00 31.29 -7.38
N GLY A 69 26.01 32.16 -7.51
CA GLY A 69 27.01 32.42 -6.47
C GLY A 69 26.44 32.91 -5.14
N HIS A 70 25.23 33.50 -5.14
CA HIS A 70 24.54 33.99 -3.95
C HIS A 70 23.75 32.90 -3.19
N LEU A 71 23.60 31.70 -3.74
CA LEU A 71 22.83 30.62 -3.14
C LEU A 71 23.67 29.75 -2.19
N THR A 72 22.98 29.03 -1.29
CA THR A 72 23.65 28.06 -0.42
C THR A 72 24.25 26.89 -1.23
N LYS A 73 25.30 26.24 -0.72
CA LYS A 73 25.94 25.08 -1.38
C LYS A 73 24.96 23.97 -1.75
N SER A 74 23.89 23.78 -0.98
CA SER A 74 22.85 22.80 -1.26
C SER A 74 22.04 23.18 -2.50
N GLN A 75 21.62 24.44 -2.59
CA GLN A 75 20.86 24.96 -3.73
C GLN A 75 21.70 25.01 -5.01
N GLN A 76 22.99 25.32 -4.92
CA GLN A 76 23.92 25.27 -6.06
C GLN A 76 24.00 23.86 -6.65
N LYS A 77 24.14 22.82 -5.80
CA LYS A 77 24.15 21.42 -6.26
C LYS A 77 22.84 21.03 -6.95
N SER A 78 21.69 21.49 -6.44
CA SER A 78 20.40 21.23 -7.07
C SER A 78 20.28 21.89 -8.44
N ALA A 79 20.72 23.14 -8.56
CA ALA A 79 20.73 23.86 -9.82
C ALA A 79 21.69 23.25 -10.85
N GLU A 80 22.87 22.77 -10.43
CA GLU A 80 23.82 22.05 -11.29
C GLU A 80 23.22 20.76 -11.85
N LYS A 81 22.49 20.00 -11.03
CA LYS A 81 21.77 18.80 -11.48
C LYS A 81 20.72 19.14 -12.53
N ILE A 82 19.94 20.19 -12.32
CA ILE A 82 18.93 20.65 -13.28
C ILE A 82 19.61 21.09 -14.58
N PHE A 83 20.71 21.85 -14.48
CA PHE A 83 21.49 22.30 -15.63
C PHE A 83 22.01 21.14 -16.48
N LYS A 84 22.52 20.09 -15.84
CA LYS A 84 22.97 18.87 -16.52
C LYS A 84 21.82 18.18 -17.26
N VAL A 85 20.66 18.04 -16.61
CA VAL A 85 19.47 17.42 -17.21
C VAL A 85 18.95 18.21 -18.42
N ILE A 86 18.87 19.54 -18.33
CA ILE A 86 18.39 20.36 -19.47
C ILE A 86 19.38 20.35 -20.64
N ALA A 87 20.69 20.26 -20.38
CA ALA A 87 21.72 20.14 -21.41
C ALA A 87 21.61 18.82 -22.16
N GLU A 88 21.53 17.71 -21.42
CA GLU A 88 21.31 16.37 -21.97
C GLU A 88 19.99 16.29 -22.75
N GLY A 89 18.90 16.82 -22.17
CA GLY A 89 17.60 16.84 -22.84
C GLY A 89 17.62 17.62 -24.16
N LYS A 90 18.37 18.74 -24.23
CA LYS A 90 18.54 19.46 -25.49
C LYS A 90 19.31 18.62 -26.52
N GLU A 91 20.33 17.88 -26.12
CA GLU A 91 21.11 17.04 -27.04
C GLU A 91 20.27 15.90 -27.60
N VAL A 92 19.58 15.17 -26.73
CA VAL A 92 18.73 14.02 -27.11
C VAL A 92 17.54 14.46 -27.97
N LEU A 93 16.84 15.54 -27.60
CA LEU A 93 15.61 15.94 -28.28
C LEU A 93 15.85 16.77 -29.57
N THR A 94 17.07 17.29 -29.78
CA THR A 94 17.41 18.02 -31.02
C THR A 94 17.79 17.05 -32.15
N ASP A 95 18.37 15.91 -31.81
CA ASP A 95 18.77 14.88 -32.76
C ASP A 95 17.57 13.98 -33.10
N PRO A 96 17.16 13.88 -34.38
CA PRO A 96 16.01 13.07 -34.77
C PRO A 96 16.17 11.58 -34.44
N GLU A 97 17.39 11.03 -34.55
CA GLU A 97 17.63 9.60 -34.29
C GLU A 97 17.53 9.32 -32.79
N ARG A 98 18.24 10.10 -31.97
CA ARG A 98 18.21 9.92 -30.51
C ARG A 98 16.85 10.25 -29.90
N ARG A 99 16.10 11.19 -30.49
CA ARG A 99 14.72 11.48 -30.08
C ARG A 99 13.79 10.30 -30.35
N ALA A 100 13.97 9.61 -31.49
CA ALA A 100 13.19 8.42 -31.79
C ALA A 100 13.49 7.30 -30.79
N GLU A 101 14.76 7.02 -30.51
CA GLU A 101 15.17 6.04 -29.50
C GLU A 101 14.62 6.38 -28.10
N TYR A 102 14.68 7.66 -27.70
CA TYR A 102 14.10 8.14 -26.46
C TYR A 102 12.58 7.92 -26.39
N ASP A 103 11.87 8.27 -27.46
CA ASP A 103 10.42 8.09 -27.53
C ASP A 103 10.03 6.59 -27.52
N ASP A 104 10.81 5.74 -28.18
CA ASP A 104 10.60 4.29 -28.23
C ASP A 104 10.86 3.63 -26.86
N THR A 105 11.95 3.99 -26.19
CA THR A 105 12.25 3.48 -24.84
C THR A 105 11.14 3.81 -23.84
N ILE A 106 10.55 5.00 -23.94
CA ILE A 106 9.45 5.41 -23.07
C ILE A 106 8.13 4.76 -23.50
N ALA A 107 7.91 4.51 -24.79
CA ALA A 107 6.76 3.77 -25.28
C ALA A 107 6.74 2.31 -24.78
N MET A 108 7.92 1.69 -24.57
CA MET A 108 8.03 0.34 -24.00
C MET A 108 7.61 0.25 -22.53
N LEU A 109 7.58 1.37 -21.79
CA LEU A 109 7.16 1.38 -20.39
C LEU A 109 5.65 1.11 -20.26
N PRO A 110 5.22 0.43 -19.18
CA PRO A 110 3.80 0.27 -18.89
C PRO A 110 3.14 1.63 -18.63
N SER A 111 1.87 1.79 -19.00
CA SER A 111 1.16 3.09 -19.01
C SER A 111 1.22 3.86 -17.68
N PHE A 112 1.32 3.17 -16.53
CA PHE A 112 1.41 3.81 -15.22
C PHE A 112 2.80 4.41 -14.92
N ALA A 113 3.85 3.93 -15.59
CA ALA A 113 5.24 4.36 -15.40
C ALA A 113 5.68 5.39 -16.44
N ARG A 114 4.84 5.71 -17.43
CA ARG A 114 5.15 6.72 -18.45
C ARG A 114 5.05 8.13 -17.87
N PRO A 115 6.03 9.02 -18.16
CA PRO A 115 5.96 10.42 -17.74
C PRO A 115 4.75 11.10 -18.38
N LYS A 116 4.04 11.91 -17.60
CA LYS A 116 2.92 12.74 -18.08
C LYS A 116 3.47 14.03 -18.69
N TRP A 117 4.05 13.89 -19.88
CA TRP A 117 4.70 14.95 -20.67
C TRP A 117 4.11 16.34 -20.45
N GLY A 118 4.89 17.28 -19.91
CA GLY A 118 4.52 18.70 -19.84
C GLY A 118 3.24 19.04 -19.05
N LYS A 119 2.59 18.06 -18.40
CA LYS A 119 1.52 18.29 -17.43
C LYS A 119 2.18 18.28 -16.07
N LYS A 120 2.19 19.43 -15.38
CA LYS A 120 2.64 19.56 -13.98
C LYS A 120 2.15 18.33 -13.22
N SER A 121 3.07 17.45 -12.84
CA SER A 121 2.69 16.25 -12.13
C SER A 121 2.14 16.69 -10.76
N VAL A 122 1.27 15.88 -10.16
CA VAL A 122 0.81 16.12 -8.78
C VAL A 122 2.01 16.19 -7.81
N PHE A 123 3.18 15.68 -8.23
CA PHE A 123 4.45 15.71 -7.51
C PHE A 123 5.35 16.91 -7.84
N ASP A 124 5.06 17.70 -8.90
CA ASP A 124 5.76 18.97 -9.21
C ASP A 124 5.16 20.17 -8.47
N ALA A 125 4.07 19.95 -7.72
CA ALA A 125 3.66 20.90 -6.72
C ALA A 125 4.69 20.86 -5.58
N GLU A 126 5.55 21.88 -5.53
CA GLU A 126 6.56 22.17 -4.50
C GLU A 126 6.01 22.13 -3.04
N HIS A 127 4.71 21.88 -2.86
CA HIS A 127 3.99 21.91 -1.60
C HIS A 127 3.09 20.69 -1.33
N VAL A 128 3.30 19.51 -1.94
CA VAL A 128 2.68 18.29 -1.37
C VAL A 128 3.48 17.86 -0.15
N LYS A 129 3.16 18.44 1.00
CA LYS A 129 3.69 18.03 2.31
C LYS A 129 3.05 16.70 2.70
N VAL A 130 3.46 15.61 2.08
CA VAL A 130 3.15 14.26 2.57
C VAL A 130 3.89 14.08 3.88
N SER A 131 3.20 14.38 4.99
CA SER A 131 3.77 14.20 6.32
C SER A 131 4.03 12.71 6.56
N VAL A 132 5.17 12.37 7.17
CA VAL A 132 5.46 10.99 7.62
C VAL A 132 4.32 10.45 8.48
N ALA A 133 3.69 11.32 9.28
CA ALA A 133 2.50 10.98 10.06
C ALA A 133 1.35 10.49 9.16
N SER A 134 1.09 11.12 8.01
CA SER A 134 0.01 10.72 7.10
C SER A 134 0.24 9.34 6.47
N VAL A 135 1.50 9.01 6.17
CA VAL A 135 1.88 7.68 5.64
C VAL A 135 1.75 6.62 6.73
N LEU A 136 2.22 6.93 7.94
CA LEU A 136 2.12 6.02 9.08
C LEU A 136 0.67 5.80 9.51
N THR A 137 -0.18 6.83 9.50
CA THR A 137 -1.61 6.70 9.76
C THR A 137 -2.29 5.86 8.69
N GLY A 138 -1.97 6.06 7.41
CA GLY A 138 -2.46 5.22 6.32
C GLY A 138 -2.07 3.75 6.49
N PHE A 139 -0.80 3.50 6.84
CA PHE A 139 -0.31 2.13 7.07
C PHE A 139 -0.94 1.49 8.31
N ALA A 140 -1.07 2.22 9.41
CA ALA A 140 -1.67 1.72 10.64
C ALA A 140 -3.17 1.40 10.46
N THR A 141 -3.92 2.28 9.79
CA THR A 141 -5.33 2.04 9.48
C THR A 141 -5.51 0.84 8.57
N PHE A 142 -4.66 0.69 7.55
CA PHE A 142 -4.63 -0.49 6.71
C PHE A 142 -4.31 -1.76 7.50
N ALA A 143 -3.28 -1.74 8.37
CA ALA A 143 -2.90 -2.88 9.19
C ALA A 143 -4.02 -3.32 10.14
N VAL A 144 -4.75 -2.37 10.74
CA VAL A 144 -5.92 -2.66 11.59
C VAL A 144 -7.05 -3.29 10.79
N ILE A 145 -7.37 -2.75 9.61
CA ILE A 145 -8.42 -3.31 8.74
C ILE A 145 -8.00 -4.71 8.27
N PHE A 146 -6.76 -4.87 7.83
CA PHE A 146 -6.21 -6.15 7.38
C PHE A 146 -6.24 -7.20 8.48
N ALA A 147 -5.75 -6.87 9.68
CA ALA A 147 -5.80 -7.76 10.84
C ALA A 147 -7.25 -8.14 11.19
N SER A 148 -8.17 -7.17 11.16
CA SER A 148 -9.59 -7.40 11.45
C SER A 148 -10.25 -8.33 10.43
N VAL A 149 -9.96 -8.14 9.13
CA VAL A 149 -10.49 -9.00 8.07
C VAL A 149 -9.87 -10.39 8.13
N ASN A 150 -8.56 -10.49 8.33
CA ASN A 150 -7.84 -11.76 8.43
C ASN A 150 -8.30 -12.56 9.66
N GLN A 151 -8.52 -11.91 10.80
CA GLN A 151 -9.04 -12.54 12.01
C GLN A 151 -10.47 -13.05 11.81
N ARG A 152 -11.35 -12.28 11.15
CA ARG A 152 -12.71 -12.73 10.80
C ARG A 152 -12.70 -13.93 9.85
N ALA A 153 -11.81 -13.92 8.85
CA ALA A 153 -11.67 -15.03 7.90
C ALA A 153 -11.22 -16.33 8.62
N ASN A 154 -10.23 -16.23 9.51
CA ASN A 154 -9.75 -17.37 10.29
C ASN A 154 -10.83 -17.91 11.26
N GLN A 155 -11.55 -17.03 11.97
CA GLN A 155 -12.64 -17.43 12.87
C GLN A 155 -13.80 -18.13 12.13
N ALA A 156 -14.15 -17.66 10.92
CA ALA A 156 -15.17 -18.30 10.10
C ALA A 156 -14.74 -19.70 9.62
N SER A 157 -13.46 -19.87 9.26
CA SER A 157 -12.88 -21.16 8.89
C SER A 157 -12.91 -22.16 10.04
N ASP A 158 -12.52 -21.73 11.26
CA ASP A 158 -12.51 -22.56 12.46
C ASP A 158 -13.92 -23.00 12.88
N ARG A 159 -14.91 -22.11 12.78
CA ARG A 159 -16.31 -22.50 13.02
C ARG A 159 -16.78 -23.56 12.03
N GLY A 160 -16.45 -23.39 10.75
CA GLY A 160 -16.81 -24.34 9.69
C GLY A 160 -16.16 -25.71 9.88
N SER A 161 -14.96 -25.79 10.45
CA SER A 161 -14.31 -27.06 10.75
C SER A 161 -14.99 -27.78 11.94
N ILE A 162 -15.32 -27.05 13.01
CA ILE A 162 -15.97 -27.61 14.21
C ILE A 162 -17.38 -28.12 13.88
N VAL A 163 -18.19 -27.37 13.13
CA VAL A 163 -19.56 -27.77 12.75
C VAL A 163 -19.57 -29.02 11.85
N ARG A 164 -18.51 -29.22 11.05
CA ARG A 164 -18.35 -30.40 10.20
C ARG A 164 -17.78 -31.62 10.95
N SER A 165 -17.25 -31.44 12.16
CA SER A 165 -16.70 -32.54 12.95
C SER A 165 -17.77 -33.59 13.31
N GLN A 166 -17.36 -34.85 13.38
CA GLN A 166 -18.26 -35.95 13.76
C GLN A 166 -18.79 -35.77 15.19
N TYR A 167 -17.93 -35.33 16.10
CA TYR A 167 -18.27 -35.09 17.51
C TYR A 167 -19.39 -34.06 17.67
N TYR A 168 -19.25 -32.89 17.03
CA TYR A 168 -20.28 -31.84 17.05
C TYR A 168 -21.63 -32.34 16.51
N ARG A 169 -21.61 -33.09 15.40
CA ARG A 169 -22.84 -33.64 14.80
C ARG A 169 -23.51 -34.68 15.69
N GLN A 170 -22.75 -35.50 16.39
CA GLN A 170 -23.28 -36.48 17.33
C GLN A 170 -23.95 -35.80 18.53
N ARG A 171 -23.27 -34.80 19.11
CA ARG A 171 -23.81 -33.95 20.19
C ARG A 171 -25.09 -33.23 19.75
N PHE A 172 -25.11 -32.63 18.56
CA PHE A 172 -26.30 -31.96 18.05
C PHE A 172 -27.47 -32.91 17.85
N LYS A 173 -27.23 -34.11 17.29
CA LYS A 173 -28.27 -35.14 17.15
C LYS A 173 -28.82 -35.58 18.51
N ALA A 174 -27.98 -35.70 19.53
CA ALA A 174 -28.42 -36.02 20.89
C ALA A 174 -29.28 -34.90 21.49
N ALA A 175 -28.86 -33.64 21.35
CA ALA A 175 -29.62 -32.48 21.79
C ALA A 175 -30.97 -32.33 21.06
N GLN A 176 -31.01 -32.59 19.75
CA GLN A 176 -32.23 -32.56 18.94
C GLN A 176 -33.22 -33.66 19.36
N LYS A 177 -32.72 -34.83 19.78
CA LYS A 177 -33.56 -35.89 20.35
C LYS A 177 -34.13 -35.52 21.73
N ALA A 178 -33.35 -34.80 22.54
CA ALA A 178 -33.78 -34.37 23.88
C ALA A 178 -34.84 -33.26 23.83
N ASP A 179 -34.71 -32.29 22.92
CA ASP A 179 -35.67 -31.18 22.80
C ASP A 179 -35.88 -30.79 21.32
N LYS A 180 -36.74 -31.57 20.65
CA LYS A 180 -37.07 -31.40 19.22
C LYS A 180 -37.81 -30.09 18.92
N LYS A 181 -38.45 -29.47 19.92
CA LYS A 181 -39.17 -28.19 19.76
C LYS A 181 -38.21 -27.01 19.80
N ARG A 182 -37.16 -27.09 20.63
CA ARG A 182 -36.12 -26.06 20.76
C ARG A 182 -35.10 -26.08 19.63
N TRP A 183 -34.76 -27.26 19.11
CA TRP A 183 -33.71 -27.41 18.10
C TRP A 183 -34.29 -27.87 16.75
N GLY A 184 -34.22 -27.00 15.74
CA GLY A 184 -34.70 -27.24 14.37
C GLY A 184 -33.88 -28.26 13.58
N LYS A 185 -34.13 -28.36 12.26
CA LYS A 185 -33.46 -29.35 11.37
C LYS A 185 -31.97 -29.09 11.17
N GLU A 186 -31.56 -27.83 11.15
CA GLU A 186 -30.16 -27.41 11.02
C GLU A 186 -29.64 -26.87 12.36
N PRO A 187 -28.34 -27.05 12.67
CA PRO A 187 -27.75 -26.57 13.92
C PRO A 187 -27.81 -25.04 13.97
N PRO A 188 -28.63 -24.46 14.88
CA PRO A 188 -28.71 -23.00 15.00
C PRO A 188 -27.42 -22.44 15.59
N GLU A 189 -27.13 -21.17 15.32
CA GLU A 189 -26.02 -20.44 15.97
C GLU A 189 -26.04 -20.56 17.49
N ALA A 190 -27.23 -20.48 18.07
CA ALA A 190 -27.44 -20.66 19.51
C ALA A 190 -26.98 -22.03 20.04
N TYR A 191 -27.07 -23.09 19.23
CA TYR A 191 -26.56 -24.41 19.63
C TYR A 191 -25.03 -24.47 19.59
N PHE A 192 -24.41 -23.85 18.57
CA PHE A 192 -22.96 -23.76 18.50
C PHE A 192 -22.38 -23.01 19.71
N GLU A 193 -22.99 -21.89 20.10
CA GLU A 193 -22.54 -21.13 21.27
C GLU A 193 -22.69 -21.88 22.58
N THR A 194 -23.78 -22.64 22.77
CA THR A 194 -23.98 -23.46 23.96
C THR A 194 -23.00 -24.62 24.02
N PHE A 195 -22.83 -25.34 22.90
CA PHE A 195 -21.82 -26.39 22.75
C PHE A 195 -20.40 -25.89 23.10
N MET A 196 -20.02 -24.72 22.60
CA MET A 196 -18.68 -24.18 22.85
C MET A 196 -18.47 -23.72 24.31
N LYS A 197 -19.54 -23.28 24.99
CA LYS A 197 -19.53 -22.97 26.44
C LYS A 197 -19.41 -24.24 27.29
N GLU A 198 -20.13 -25.29 26.92
CA GLU A 198 -20.12 -26.58 27.62
C GLU A 198 -18.76 -27.29 27.49
N GLU A 199 -18.15 -27.27 26.31
CA GLU A 199 -16.84 -27.88 26.08
C GLU A 199 -15.67 -27.01 26.58
N GLY A 200 -15.95 -25.84 27.18
CA GLY A 200 -14.93 -24.94 27.73
C GLY A 200 -14.00 -24.31 26.67
N VAL A 201 -14.33 -24.46 25.37
CA VAL A 201 -13.51 -23.94 24.25
C VAL A 201 -13.73 -22.43 24.07
N VAL A 202 -14.89 -21.92 24.49
CA VAL A 202 -15.13 -20.48 24.60
C VAL A 202 -14.95 -20.06 26.06
N PHE A 203 -13.96 -19.21 26.32
CA PHE A 203 -13.94 -18.37 27.52
C PHE A 203 -15.27 -17.61 27.58
N VAL A 204 -16.07 -17.88 28.60
CA VAL A 204 -17.28 -17.11 28.89
C VAL A 204 -16.82 -15.67 29.18
N GLU A 205 -17.24 -14.77 28.28
CA GLU A 205 -17.03 -13.31 28.22
C GLU A 205 -15.59 -12.76 28.05
N GLY A 206 -15.19 -12.61 26.78
CA GLY A 206 -14.12 -11.69 26.36
C GLY A 206 -14.37 -10.23 26.79
N TRP A 207 -13.27 -9.51 27.03
CA TRP A 207 -13.11 -8.13 27.56
C TRP A 207 -13.84 -7.80 28.87
N LYS A 208 -15.09 -8.23 29.09
CA LYS A 208 -15.93 -7.84 30.24
C LYS A 208 -15.37 -8.26 31.60
N HIS A 209 -14.64 -9.37 31.68
CA HIS A 209 -14.01 -9.81 32.93
C HIS A 209 -12.64 -9.17 33.21
N THR A 210 -12.05 -8.47 32.24
CA THR A 210 -10.80 -7.72 32.44
C THR A 210 -11.06 -6.47 33.29
N VAL A 211 -10.03 -5.96 33.97
CA VAL A 211 -10.12 -4.72 34.78
C VAL A 211 -10.71 -3.57 33.95
N ILE A 212 -10.34 -3.48 32.67
CA ILE A 212 -10.82 -2.46 31.73
C ILE A 212 -12.31 -2.70 31.37
N GLY A 213 -12.71 -3.95 31.11
CA GLY A 213 -14.12 -4.25 30.83
C GLY A 213 -15.05 -4.00 32.02
N LYS A 214 -14.59 -4.27 33.24
CA LYS A 214 -15.31 -3.91 34.47
C LYS A 214 -15.44 -2.39 34.62
N LEU A 215 -14.39 -1.64 34.29
CA LEU A 215 -14.40 -0.17 34.32
C LEU A 215 -15.41 0.42 33.31
N ILE A 216 -15.42 -0.10 32.08
CA ILE A 216 -16.33 0.34 31.01
C ILE A 216 -17.79 -0.04 31.32
N ALA A 217 -18.02 -1.24 31.85
CA ALA A 217 -19.36 -1.65 32.28
C ALA A 217 -19.88 -0.86 33.50
N ALA A 218 -18.99 -0.36 34.35
CA ALA A 218 -19.35 0.54 35.45
C ALA A 218 -19.71 1.95 34.96
N MET A 219 -19.26 2.34 33.76
CA MET A 219 -19.58 3.61 33.11
C MET A 219 -20.81 3.55 32.20
N ASP A 220 -21.53 2.43 32.12
CA ASP A 220 -22.76 2.32 31.31
C ASP A 220 -23.86 3.26 31.85
N PRO A 221 -24.27 4.30 31.08
CA PRO A 221 -25.25 5.29 31.52
C PRO A 221 -26.61 4.70 31.90
N ARG A 222 -26.97 3.53 31.34
CA ARG A 222 -28.26 2.87 31.61
C ARG A 222 -28.36 2.25 32.99
N ARG A 223 -27.23 1.84 33.59
CA ARG A 223 -27.18 1.30 34.97
C ARG A 223 -27.22 2.41 36.02
N LEU A 224 -26.59 3.54 35.71
CA LEU A 224 -26.58 4.72 36.57
C LEU A 224 -27.97 5.36 36.69
N TRP A 225 -28.80 5.25 35.65
CA TRP A 225 -30.18 5.74 35.68
C TRP A 225 -31.10 4.89 36.58
N LYS A 226 -31.03 3.55 36.47
CA LYS A 226 -31.79 2.62 37.33
C LYS A 226 -31.46 2.75 38.83
N ARG A 227 -30.19 3.04 39.16
CA ARG A 227 -29.78 3.25 40.56
C ARG A 227 -30.28 4.58 41.14
N LYS A 228 -30.53 5.58 40.29
CA LYS A 228 -31.16 6.84 40.73
C LYS A 228 -32.68 6.73 40.90
N GLU A 229 -33.33 5.85 40.14
CA GLU A 229 -34.78 5.59 40.26
C GLU A 229 -35.12 4.74 41.49
N ASN A 230 -34.31 3.72 41.81
CA ASN A 230 -34.51 2.86 42.98
C ASN A 230 -33.80 3.41 44.24
N GLY A 231 -34.13 4.63 44.64
CA GLY A 231 -33.61 5.29 45.84
C GLY A 231 -33.81 4.49 47.15
N PRO A 232 -33.29 5.00 48.30
CA PRO A 232 -32.89 4.26 49.51
C PRO A 232 -33.98 3.43 50.25
N GLU A 233 -35.21 3.42 49.77
CA GLU A 233 -36.31 2.63 50.34
C GLU A 233 -36.14 1.12 50.09
N GLU A 234 -35.56 0.71 48.96
CA GLU A 234 -35.34 -0.72 48.63
C GLU A 234 -34.21 -1.34 49.47
N GLU A 235 -33.25 -0.52 49.93
CA GLU A 235 -32.14 -0.94 50.80
C GLU A 235 -32.55 -1.03 52.28
N ALA A 236 -33.55 -0.26 52.71
CA ALA A 236 -34.11 -0.35 54.06
C ALA A 236 -34.95 -1.62 54.24
N SER A 237 -35.82 -1.95 53.27
CA SER A 237 -36.65 -3.15 53.29
C SER A 237 -35.82 -4.45 53.30
N ARG A 238 -34.70 -4.51 52.54
CA ARG A 238 -33.80 -5.69 52.57
C ARG A 238 -33.01 -5.85 53.86
N ARG A 239 -32.85 -4.79 54.67
CA ARG A 239 -32.20 -4.88 55.98
C ARG A 239 -33.16 -5.37 57.07
N GLU A 240 -34.45 -5.10 56.94
CA GLU A 240 -35.47 -5.62 57.85
C GLU A 240 -35.77 -7.10 57.58
N GLU A 241 -35.78 -7.55 56.31
CA GLU A 241 -35.98 -8.97 55.97
C GLU A 241 -34.78 -9.88 56.30
N ALA A 242 -33.58 -9.33 56.49
CA ALA A 242 -32.38 -10.11 56.81
C ALA A 242 -32.16 -10.34 58.32
N VAL A 243 -33.02 -9.77 59.18
CA VAL A 243 -32.91 -9.83 60.65
C VAL A 243 -34.07 -10.60 61.30
N VAL A 244 -34.99 -11.14 60.50
CA VAL A 244 -36.08 -12.04 60.95
C VAL A 244 -35.79 -13.46 60.50
#